data_AF-A0A0F8CRS5-F1
#
_entry.id   AF-A0A0F8CRS5-F1
#
_cell.length_a   1.000
_cell.length_b   1.000
_cell.length_c   1.000
_cell.angle_alpha   90.00
_cell.angle_beta   90.00
_cell.angle_gamma   90.00
#
_symmetry.space_group_name_H-M   'P 1'
#
loop_
_entity.id
_entity.type
_entity.pdbx_description
1 polymer ?
#
loop_
_entity_poly.entity_id
_entity_poly.type
_entity_poly.pdbx_seq_one_letter_code
_entity_poly.pdbx_strand_id
1 'polypeptide(L)'
;MKDIEDLIQKAVELQSNGLITAQIADELNVSRETVTWLLTRSKKEETTPAPKDISVNWSSIGKSAERLHNISLALCDMVLETLEKANAEVDVVVGIAANGIPLASMMAYELGADLAIYHRKGQDIVHTGHRGTISRNFGSVAGKNCVIVDDVVTTGSTSMEVIEQLREMDAKPRVVAVLVDKKGADTISNVPIQSLVRIVRLD
;
A
#
# COMPACT_ATOMS: atom_id res chain seq x y z
N MET A 1 -15.77 -12.89 3.66
CA MET A 1 -16.18 -11.51 3.38
C MET A 1 -17.26 -11.63 2.34
N LYS A 2 -18.49 -11.75 2.82
CA LYS A 2 -19.66 -12.05 1.99
C LYS A 2 -20.62 -10.86 1.92
N ASP A 3 -20.56 -9.92 2.87
CA ASP A 3 -21.43 -8.74 2.91
C ASP A 3 -20.87 -7.59 3.80
N ILE A 4 -21.69 -6.55 3.99
CA ILE A 4 -21.35 -5.37 4.79
C ILE A 4 -21.39 -5.64 6.29
N GLU A 5 -22.16 -6.64 6.75
CA GLU A 5 -22.24 -7.02 8.16
C GLU A 5 -20.94 -7.68 8.61
N ASP A 6 -20.36 -8.54 7.76
CA ASP A 6 -19.00 -9.09 7.94
C ASP A 6 -17.95 -7.98 8.15
N LEU A 7 -18.02 -6.89 7.36
CA LEU A 7 -17.08 -5.77 7.46
C LEU A 7 -17.25 -4.98 8.76
N ILE A 8 -18.49 -4.75 9.19
CA ILE A 8 -18.80 -4.09 10.47
C ILE A 8 -18.22 -4.92 11.63
N GLN A 9 -18.51 -6.22 11.65
CA GLN A 9 -18.05 -7.11 12.72
C GLN A 9 -16.52 -7.12 12.83
N LYS A 10 -15.82 -7.21 11.70
CA LYS A 10 -14.36 -7.16 11.67
C LYS A 10 -13.79 -5.82 12.10
N ALA A 11 -14.38 -4.71 11.66
CA ALA A 11 -13.93 -3.38 12.08
C ALA A 11 -14.02 -3.21 13.60
N VAL A 12 -15.12 -3.67 14.21
CA VAL A 12 -15.32 -3.65 15.67
C VAL A 12 -14.30 -4.56 16.37
N GLU A 13 -14.07 -5.77 15.86
CA GLU A 13 -13.08 -6.70 16.41
C GLU A 13 -11.67 -6.10 16.38
N LEU A 14 -11.24 -5.55 15.24
CA LEU A 14 -9.93 -4.91 15.10
C LEU A 14 -9.78 -3.69 16.03
N GLN A 15 -10.84 -2.88 16.17
CA GLN A 15 -10.84 -1.77 17.14
C GLN A 15 -10.70 -2.28 18.58
N SER A 16 -11.40 -3.36 18.93
CA SER A 16 -11.30 -3.95 20.28
C SER A 16 -9.92 -4.54 20.57
N ASN A 17 -9.19 -4.95 19.53
CA ASN A 17 -7.79 -5.38 19.60
C ASN A 17 -6.79 -4.21 19.65
N GLY A 18 -7.27 -2.96 19.72
CA GLY A 18 -6.46 -1.77 19.91
C GLY A 18 -5.94 -1.13 18.62
N LEU A 19 -6.40 -1.57 17.45
CA LEU A 19 -6.02 -0.94 16.19
C LEU A 19 -6.69 0.42 16.02
N ILE A 20 -5.94 1.40 15.51
CA ILE A 20 -6.49 2.71 15.15
C ILE A 20 -7.16 2.65 13.77
N THR A 21 -8.03 3.62 13.48
CA THR A 21 -8.79 3.72 12.21
C THR A 21 -7.93 3.52 10.95
N ALA A 22 -6.71 4.06 10.94
CA ALA A 22 -5.80 3.90 9.81
C ALA A 22 -5.34 2.45 9.61
N GLN A 23 -5.02 1.72 10.69
CA GLN A 23 -4.61 0.32 10.62
C GLN A 23 -5.79 -0.58 10.23
N ILE A 24 -6.99 -0.30 10.75
CA ILE A 24 -8.20 -1.02 10.36
C ILE A 24 -8.49 -0.82 8.86
N ALA A 25 -8.27 0.39 8.33
CA ALA A 25 -8.46 0.68 6.92
C ALA A 25 -7.53 -0.15 6.02
N ASP A 26 -6.28 -0.32 6.45
CA ASP A 26 -5.29 -1.15 5.77
C ASP A 26 -5.68 -2.63 5.79
N GLU A 27 -6.04 -3.17 6.96
CA GLU A 27 -6.47 -4.57 7.12
C GLU A 27 -7.71 -4.93 6.30
N LEU A 28 -8.65 -3.99 6.20
CA LEU A 28 -9.89 -4.17 5.45
C LEU A 28 -9.81 -3.71 3.99
N ASN A 29 -8.69 -3.12 3.57
CA ASN A 29 -8.47 -2.55 2.23
C ASN A 29 -9.60 -1.59 1.79
N VAL A 30 -10.05 -0.74 2.71
CA VAL A 30 -11.08 0.29 2.51
C VAL A 30 -10.54 1.66 2.90
N SER A 31 -11.26 2.72 2.55
CA SER A 31 -10.95 4.08 2.97
C SER A 31 -11.15 4.26 4.47
N ARG A 32 -10.45 5.24 5.06
CA ARG A 32 -10.65 5.61 6.47
C ARG A 32 -12.07 6.09 6.74
N GLU A 33 -12.67 6.79 5.79
CA GLU A 33 -14.07 7.20 5.83
C GLU A 33 -15.00 5.98 5.96
N THR A 34 -14.73 4.93 5.17
CA THR A 34 -15.48 3.66 5.25
C THR A 34 -15.32 3.02 6.63
N VAL A 35 -14.11 3.00 7.22
CA VAL A 35 -13.93 2.49 8.60
C VAL A 35 -14.72 3.29 9.62
N THR A 36 -14.66 4.63 9.55
CA THR A 36 -15.44 5.50 10.46
C THR A 36 -16.94 5.21 10.36
N TRP A 37 -17.44 5.04 9.14
CA TRP A 37 -18.83 4.67 8.89
C TRP A 37 -19.17 3.27 9.42
N LEU A 38 -18.32 2.25 9.18
CA LEU A 38 -18.52 0.90 9.70
C LEU A 38 -18.63 0.88 11.24
N LEU A 39 -17.74 1.62 11.92
CA LEU A 39 -17.71 1.71 13.38
C LEU A 39 -18.89 2.49 13.95
N THR A 40 -19.34 3.56 13.30
CA THR A 40 -20.49 4.36 13.76
C THR A 40 -21.82 3.63 13.52
N ARG A 41 -21.98 3.00 12.35
CA ARG A 41 -23.11 2.12 12.06
C ARG A 41 -23.23 0.95 13.03
N SER A 42 -22.12 0.38 13.52
CA SER A 42 -22.15 -0.71 14.52
C SER A 42 -22.86 -0.32 15.82
N LYS A 43 -22.79 0.95 16.20
CA LYS A 43 -23.44 1.51 17.40
C LYS A 43 -24.91 1.88 17.16
N LYS A 44 -25.44 1.64 15.95
CA LYS A 44 -26.75 2.09 15.46
C LYS A 44 -26.91 3.62 15.52
N GLU A 45 -25.79 4.36 15.47
CA GLU A 45 -25.75 5.82 15.57
C GLU A 45 -25.87 6.52 14.20
N GLU A 46 -25.86 5.79 13.09
CA GLU A 46 -25.77 6.35 11.73
C GLU A 46 -27.00 6.06 10.84
N THR A 47 -27.49 7.10 10.13
CA THR A 47 -28.55 7.05 9.10
C THR A 47 -28.04 7.42 7.70
N THR A 48 -26.73 7.68 7.56
CA THR A 48 -26.11 8.11 6.30
C THR A 48 -25.88 6.93 5.34
N PRO A 49 -25.98 7.16 4.02
CA PRO A 49 -25.72 6.11 3.03
C PRO A 49 -24.27 5.64 3.10
N ALA A 50 -24.03 4.36 2.78
CA ALA A 50 -22.70 3.78 2.77
C ALA A 50 -21.78 4.54 1.79
N PRO A 51 -20.51 4.80 2.16
CA PRO A 51 -19.52 5.36 1.25
C PRO A 51 -19.39 4.53 -0.03
N LYS A 52 -19.17 5.19 -1.17
CA LYS A 52 -18.92 4.52 -2.45
C LYS A 52 -17.50 3.96 -2.49
N ASP A 53 -17.26 2.87 -1.77
CA ASP A 53 -15.96 2.20 -1.70
C ASP A 53 -16.04 0.70 -1.96
N ILE A 54 -14.90 0.12 -2.32
CA ILE A 54 -14.74 -1.30 -2.65
C ILE A 54 -13.68 -1.88 -1.73
N SER A 55 -14.03 -2.87 -0.91
CA SER A 55 -13.05 -3.64 -0.15
C SER A 55 -12.35 -4.66 -1.05
N VAL A 56 -11.03 -4.79 -0.91
CA VAL A 56 -10.23 -5.77 -1.64
C VAL A 56 -9.81 -6.89 -0.69
N ASN A 57 -10.28 -8.11 -0.94
CA ASN A 57 -9.82 -9.29 -0.22
C ASN A 57 -8.88 -10.11 -1.09
N TRP A 58 -7.58 -9.98 -0.83
CA TRP A 58 -6.53 -10.74 -1.51
C TRP A 58 -5.93 -11.84 -0.62
N SER A 59 -6.58 -12.21 0.50
CA SER A 59 -6.08 -13.23 1.43
C SER A 59 -5.86 -14.61 0.78
N SER A 60 -6.58 -14.88 -0.32
CA SER A 60 -6.30 -16.06 -1.13
C SER A 60 -4.87 -16.02 -1.62
N ILE A 61 -4.35 -14.91 -2.15
CA ILE A 61 -2.95 -14.75 -2.56
C ILE A 61 -2.03 -14.73 -1.33
N GLY A 62 -2.32 -13.86 -0.35
CA GLY A 62 -1.42 -13.60 0.78
C GLY A 62 -1.13 -14.80 1.69
N LYS A 63 -2.04 -15.77 1.78
CA LYS A 63 -1.83 -16.99 2.60
C LYS A 63 -0.81 -17.99 2.03
N SER A 64 -0.28 -17.77 0.83
CA SER A 64 0.55 -18.74 0.11
C SER A 64 1.81 -18.06 -0.43
N ALA A 65 2.96 -18.43 0.13
CA ALA A 65 4.26 -17.90 -0.30
C ALA A 65 4.53 -18.13 -1.79
N GLU A 66 4.14 -19.30 -2.32
CA GLU A 66 4.25 -19.60 -3.76
C GLU A 66 3.43 -18.63 -4.62
N ARG A 67 2.19 -18.31 -4.22
CA ARG A 67 1.38 -17.35 -4.98
C ARG A 67 1.90 -15.92 -4.83
N LEU A 68 2.37 -15.53 -3.66
CA LEU A 68 3.06 -14.25 -3.48
C LEU A 68 4.27 -14.15 -4.42
N HIS A 69 5.04 -15.23 -4.54
CA HIS A 69 6.21 -15.29 -5.40
C HIS A 69 5.82 -15.16 -6.88
N ASN A 70 4.84 -15.92 -7.36
CA ASN A 70 4.36 -15.82 -8.74
C ASN A 70 3.81 -14.42 -9.07
N ILE A 71 3.12 -13.79 -8.12
CA ILE A 71 2.65 -12.40 -8.25
C ILE A 71 3.83 -11.43 -8.27
N SER A 72 4.86 -11.64 -7.45
CA SER A 72 6.06 -10.81 -7.44
C SER A 72 6.81 -10.87 -8.78
N LEU A 73 6.87 -12.03 -9.43
CA LEU A 73 7.47 -12.19 -10.76
C LEU A 73 6.73 -11.35 -11.82
N ALA A 74 5.40 -11.38 -11.80
CA ALA A 74 4.59 -10.55 -12.70
C ALA A 74 4.78 -9.04 -12.45
N LEU A 75 4.89 -8.63 -11.18
CA LEU A 75 5.19 -7.24 -10.84
C LEU A 75 6.60 -6.82 -11.27
N CYS A 76 7.60 -7.70 -11.10
CA CYS A 76 8.96 -7.47 -11.56
C CYS A 76 9.02 -7.23 -13.07
N ASP A 77 8.34 -8.05 -13.86
CA ASP A 77 8.24 -7.91 -15.32
C ASP A 77 7.69 -6.52 -15.72
N MET A 78 6.55 -6.10 -15.14
CA MET A 78 5.96 -4.78 -15.39
C MET A 78 6.85 -3.61 -14.95
N VAL A 79 7.56 -3.78 -13.82
CA VAL A 79 8.52 -2.79 -13.31
C VAL A 79 9.70 -2.66 -14.26
N LEU A 80 10.27 -3.77 -14.73
CA LEU A 80 11.39 -3.77 -15.67
C LEU A 80 11.00 -3.08 -16.99
N GLU A 81 9.82 -3.38 -17.55
CA GLU A 81 9.32 -2.69 -18.74
C GLU A 81 9.24 -1.16 -18.56
N THR A 82 8.87 -0.71 -17.36
CA THR A 82 8.79 0.72 -17.02
C THR A 82 10.19 1.33 -16.88
N LEU A 83 11.11 0.63 -16.24
CA LEU A 83 12.48 1.08 -16.01
C LEU A 83 13.28 1.15 -17.31
N GLU A 84 13.09 0.19 -18.23
CA GLU A 84 13.70 0.19 -19.57
C GLU A 84 13.31 1.45 -20.36
N LYS A 85 12.03 1.83 -20.37
CA LYS A 85 11.55 3.05 -21.03
C LYS A 85 12.18 4.32 -20.46
N ALA A 86 12.57 4.30 -19.19
CA ALA A 86 13.22 5.41 -18.50
C ALA A 86 14.76 5.33 -18.51
N ASN A 87 15.34 4.30 -19.13
CA ASN A 87 16.77 3.97 -19.08
C ASN A 87 17.33 4.05 -17.65
N ALA A 88 16.64 3.39 -16.72
CA ALA A 88 16.96 3.37 -15.29
C ALA A 88 17.12 1.94 -14.80
N GLU A 89 17.97 1.76 -13.79
CA GLU A 89 18.11 0.49 -13.06
C GLU A 89 17.34 0.56 -11.73
N VAL A 90 17.25 -0.57 -11.02
CA VAL A 90 16.71 -0.67 -9.67
C VAL A 90 17.84 -0.98 -8.70
N ASP A 91 18.01 -0.12 -7.69
CA ASP A 91 19.02 -0.32 -6.65
C ASP A 91 18.38 -0.85 -5.36
N VAL A 92 17.13 -0.44 -5.08
CA VAL A 92 16.43 -0.79 -3.85
C VAL A 92 14.92 -0.92 -4.08
N VAL A 93 14.32 -1.95 -3.49
CA VAL A 93 12.88 -2.15 -3.40
C VAL A 93 12.42 -1.73 -2.01
N VAL A 94 11.50 -0.78 -1.94
CA VAL A 94 10.97 -0.19 -0.70
C VAL A 94 9.60 -0.79 -0.43
N GLY A 95 9.51 -1.73 0.52
CA GLY A 95 8.26 -2.30 0.98
C GLY A 95 7.55 -1.40 1.98
N ILE A 96 6.29 -1.06 1.72
CA ILE A 96 5.44 -0.33 2.67
C ILE A 96 4.93 -1.31 3.74
N ALA A 97 5.26 -1.04 4.99
CA ALA A 97 4.87 -1.91 6.10
C ALA A 97 3.37 -1.76 6.43
N ALA A 98 2.67 -2.85 6.75
CA ALA A 98 3.18 -4.23 6.85
C ALA A 98 3.01 -5.04 5.55
N ASN A 99 1.91 -4.81 4.83
CA ASN A 99 1.42 -5.71 3.79
C ASN A 99 2.25 -5.72 2.50
N GLY A 100 2.95 -4.61 2.19
CA GLY A 100 3.86 -4.55 1.05
C GLY A 100 5.14 -5.34 1.24
N ILE A 101 5.53 -5.67 2.48
CA ILE A 101 6.83 -6.31 2.79
C ILE A 101 7.01 -7.68 2.11
N PRO A 102 6.05 -8.63 2.16
CA PRO A 102 6.23 -9.94 1.55
C PRO A 102 6.48 -9.86 0.04
N LEU A 103 5.71 -9.03 -0.67
CA LEU A 103 5.90 -8.79 -2.11
C LEU A 103 7.24 -8.10 -2.38
N ALA A 104 7.56 -7.03 -1.63
CA ALA A 104 8.81 -6.30 -1.77
C ALA A 104 10.04 -7.19 -1.56
N SER A 105 9.98 -8.10 -0.59
CA SER A 105 11.08 -9.01 -0.27
C SER A 105 11.36 -9.98 -1.41
N MET A 106 10.31 -10.52 -2.03
CA MET A 106 10.44 -11.42 -3.18
C MET A 106 10.89 -10.65 -4.43
N MET A 107 10.35 -9.45 -4.67
CA MET A 107 10.77 -8.61 -5.79
C MET A 107 12.24 -8.17 -5.66
N ALA A 108 12.69 -7.81 -4.46
CA ALA A 108 14.09 -7.46 -4.21
C ALA A 108 15.03 -8.62 -4.56
N TYR A 109 14.65 -9.84 -4.16
CA TYR A 109 15.39 -11.06 -4.49
C TYR A 109 15.47 -11.29 -6.01
N GLU A 110 14.33 -11.23 -6.72
CA GLU A 110 14.27 -11.47 -8.16
C GLU A 110 14.98 -10.38 -8.99
N LEU A 111 14.94 -9.13 -8.53
CA LEU A 111 15.60 -8.00 -9.20
C LEU A 111 17.09 -7.87 -8.83
N GLY A 112 17.60 -8.67 -7.89
CA GLY A 112 18.96 -8.54 -7.38
C GLY A 112 19.22 -7.19 -6.68
N ALA A 113 18.19 -6.59 -6.09
CA ALA A 113 18.22 -5.27 -5.46
C ALA A 113 18.21 -5.37 -3.93
N ASP A 114 18.63 -4.31 -3.24
CA ASP A 114 18.48 -4.21 -1.80
C ASP A 114 16.99 -4.16 -1.41
N LEU A 115 16.64 -4.67 -0.23
CA LEU A 115 15.32 -4.44 0.38
C LEU A 115 15.42 -3.29 1.39
N ALA A 116 14.49 -2.34 1.32
CA ALA A 116 14.23 -1.34 2.35
C ALA A 116 12.78 -1.44 2.83
N ILE A 117 12.50 -1.01 4.07
CA ILE A 117 11.16 -1.03 4.65
C ILE A 117 10.77 0.36 5.13
N TYR A 118 9.60 0.82 4.71
CA TYR A 118 8.98 2.06 5.20
C TYR A 118 7.91 1.72 6.24
N HIS A 119 8.04 2.26 7.45
CA HIS A 119 7.02 2.19 8.49
C HIS A 119 6.16 3.44 8.47
N ARG A 120 4.85 3.26 8.30
CA ARG A 120 3.87 4.32 8.49
C ARG A 120 3.85 4.73 9.97
N LYS A 121 3.82 6.03 10.23
CA LYS A 121 3.57 6.53 11.58
C LYS A 121 2.06 6.58 11.82
N GLY A 122 1.59 6.01 12.94
CA GLY A 122 0.22 6.19 13.38
C GLY A 122 -0.08 7.68 13.62
N GLN A 123 -1.26 8.14 13.22
CA GLN A 123 -1.70 9.52 13.49
C GLN A 123 -2.14 9.64 14.94
N ASP A 124 -1.19 9.76 15.87
CA ASP A 124 -1.50 10.34 17.18
C ASP A 124 -1.64 11.86 17.01
N ILE A 125 -2.74 12.40 17.55
CA ILE A 125 -3.29 13.76 17.35
C ILE A 125 -2.34 14.91 17.75
N VAL A 126 -1.12 14.63 18.22
CA VAL A 126 -0.35 15.60 19.01
C VAL A 126 0.84 16.25 18.28
N HIS A 127 1.27 15.81 17.10
CA HIS A 127 2.43 16.42 16.43
C HIS A 127 2.23 16.63 14.93
N THR A 128 2.23 17.89 14.52
CA THR A 128 2.32 18.33 13.12
C THR A 128 3.69 17.96 12.57
N GLY A 129 3.79 16.76 12.00
CA GLY A 129 5.01 16.17 11.43
C GLY A 129 4.69 14.79 10.87
N HIS A 130 3.95 14.78 9.76
CA HIS A 130 3.28 13.63 9.16
C HIS A 130 4.22 12.78 8.29
N ARG A 131 5.25 12.16 8.87
CA ARG A 131 6.13 11.27 8.09
C ARG A 131 6.41 9.96 8.81
N GLY A 132 6.23 8.86 8.06
CA GLY A 132 6.77 7.56 8.41
C GLY A 132 8.30 7.54 8.36
N THR A 133 8.89 6.36 8.56
CA THR A 133 10.34 6.20 8.67
C THR A 133 10.84 5.03 7.86
N ILE A 134 12.00 5.20 7.22
CA ILE A 134 12.76 4.07 6.64
C ILE A 134 13.50 3.34 7.77
N SER A 135 13.35 2.02 7.82
CA SER A 135 13.97 1.18 8.83
C SER A 135 15.50 1.09 8.64
N ARG A 136 16.26 1.24 9.73
CA ARG A 136 17.73 1.22 9.72
C ARG A 136 18.35 -0.18 9.64
N ASN A 137 17.55 -1.22 9.85
CA ASN A 137 18.02 -2.61 9.80
C ASN A 137 18.07 -3.17 8.36
N PHE A 138 17.55 -2.41 7.39
CA PHE A 138 17.43 -2.79 5.99
C PHE A 138 18.28 -1.86 5.11
N GLY A 139 18.24 -2.05 3.79
CA GLY A 139 19.01 -1.28 2.83
C GLY A 139 18.75 0.23 2.92
N SER A 140 19.82 1.02 2.74
CA SER A 140 19.70 2.48 2.58
C SER A 140 19.07 2.82 1.24
N VAL A 141 18.29 3.90 1.20
CA VAL A 141 17.64 4.45 0.00
C VAL A 141 18.34 5.69 -0.55
N ALA A 142 19.26 6.31 0.19
CA ALA A 142 19.82 7.60 -0.18
C ALA A 142 20.56 7.56 -1.52
N GLY A 143 20.24 8.47 -2.43
CA GLY A 143 20.85 8.54 -3.77
C GLY A 143 20.41 7.44 -4.76
N LYS A 144 19.59 6.47 -4.34
CA LYS A 144 19.28 5.24 -5.09
C LYS A 144 18.02 5.32 -5.92
N ASN A 145 17.96 4.52 -6.99
CA ASN A 145 16.74 4.25 -7.75
C ASN A 145 15.84 3.28 -6.98
N CYS A 146 14.67 3.77 -6.58
CA CYS A 146 13.77 3.06 -5.69
C CYS A 146 12.52 2.59 -6.44
N VAL A 147 12.17 1.31 -6.26
CA VAL A 147 10.85 0.76 -6.60
C VAL A 147 10.05 0.65 -5.32
N ILE A 148 8.90 1.30 -5.24
CA ILE A 148 8.03 1.27 -4.06
C ILE A 148 7.02 0.15 -4.24
N VAL A 149 6.82 -0.69 -3.24
CA VAL A 149 5.90 -1.83 -3.31
C VAL A 149 4.89 -1.80 -2.16
N ASP A 150 3.62 -1.97 -2.53
CA ASP A 150 2.49 -2.09 -1.59
C ASP A 150 1.48 -3.14 -2.09
N ASP A 151 0.51 -3.52 -1.27
CA ASP A 151 -0.56 -4.43 -1.71
C ASP A 151 -1.63 -3.68 -2.52
N VAL A 152 -2.23 -2.64 -1.95
CA VAL A 152 -3.37 -1.92 -2.55
C VAL A 152 -3.21 -0.41 -2.44
N VAL A 153 -3.26 0.28 -3.58
CA VAL A 153 -3.41 1.74 -3.59
C VAL A 153 -4.89 2.10 -3.45
N THR A 154 -5.23 2.85 -2.40
CA THR A 154 -6.56 3.45 -2.22
C THR A 154 -6.60 4.89 -2.73
N THR A 155 -6.21 5.86 -1.91
CA THR A 155 -6.15 7.29 -2.28
C THR A 155 -4.78 7.67 -2.86
N GLY A 156 -3.76 6.83 -2.63
CA GLY A 156 -2.36 7.09 -2.94
C GLY A 156 -1.62 7.94 -1.90
N SER A 157 -2.25 8.32 -0.78
CA SER A 157 -1.62 9.19 0.24
C SER A 157 -0.33 8.62 0.79
N THR A 158 -0.30 7.32 1.08
CA THR A 158 0.91 6.67 1.61
C THR A 158 2.01 6.60 0.57
N SER A 159 1.71 6.27 -0.69
CA SER A 159 2.69 6.34 -1.77
C SER A 159 3.24 7.77 -1.94
N MET A 160 2.40 8.80 -1.82
CA MET A 160 2.85 10.20 -1.87
C MET A 160 3.84 10.53 -0.73
N GLU A 161 3.52 10.13 0.51
CA GLU A 161 4.38 10.33 1.68
C GLU A 161 5.74 9.64 1.51
N VAL A 162 5.74 8.40 0.98
CA VAL A 162 6.97 7.64 0.71
C VAL A 162 7.79 8.32 -0.38
N ILE A 163 7.16 8.71 -1.50
CA ILE A 163 7.84 9.40 -2.61
C ILE A 163 8.50 10.70 -2.14
N GLU A 164 7.80 11.47 -1.31
CA GLU A 164 8.33 12.71 -0.75
C GLU A 164 9.55 12.44 0.15
N GLN A 165 9.45 11.49 1.09
CA GLN A 165 10.57 11.12 1.95
C GLN A 165 11.79 10.61 1.16
N LEU A 166 11.56 9.80 0.13
CA LEU A 166 12.63 9.31 -0.74
C LEU A 166 13.35 10.47 -1.43
N ARG A 167 12.61 11.44 -1.98
CA ARG A 167 13.20 12.62 -2.63
C ARG A 167 14.02 13.48 -1.67
N GLU A 168 13.60 13.60 -0.42
CA GLU A 168 14.37 14.32 0.60
C GLU A 168 15.69 13.64 0.96
N MET A 169 15.75 12.32 0.78
CA MET A 169 16.98 11.54 0.93
C MET A 169 17.81 11.47 -0.37
N ASP A 170 17.52 12.36 -1.33
CA ASP A 170 18.12 12.38 -2.67
C ASP A 170 17.92 11.07 -3.47
N ALA A 171 16.95 10.26 -3.05
CA ALA A 171 16.57 9.03 -3.74
C ALA A 171 15.63 9.32 -4.91
N LYS A 172 15.61 8.41 -5.89
CA LYS A 172 14.83 8.53 -7.12
C LYS A 172 13.73 7.48 -7.13
N PRO A 173 12.52 7.78 -6.64
CA PRO A 173 11.39 6.87 -6.80
C PRO A 173 11.02 6.74 -8.28
N ARG A 174 11.17 5.51 -8.81
CA ARG A 174 11.02 5.21 -10.23
C ARG A 174 9.66 4.63 -10.57
N VAL A 175 9.12 3.73 -9.73
CA VAL A 175 7.86 3.04 -9.97
C VAL A 175 7.19 2.76 -8.62
N VAL A 176 5.86 2.85 -8.57
CA VAL A 176 5.02 2.28 -7.51
C VAL A 176 4.39 1.00 -8.05
N ALA A 177 4.72 -0.16 -7.50
CA ALA A 177 4.19 -1.45 -7.91
C ALA A 177 3.22 -1.99 -6.87
N VAL A 178 1.99 -2.32 -7.28
CA VAL A 178 0.94 -2.83 -6.39
C VAL A 178 0.15 -3.98 -6.99
N LEU A 179 -0.47 -4.80 -6.14
CA LEU A 179 -1.40 -5.83 -6.61
C LEU A 179 -2.68 -5.19 -7.17
N VAL A 180 -3.27 -4.23 -6.44
CA VAL A 180 -4.52 -3.58 -6.84
C VAL A 180 -4.43 -2.06 -6.77
N ASP A 181 -4.83 -1.38 -7.85
CA ASP A 181 -5.04 0.07 -7.89
C ASP A 181 -6.54 0.40 -7.85
N LYS A 182 -7.01 0.94 -6.71
CA LYS A 182 -8.37 1.49 -6.55
C LYS A 182 -8.48 2.97 -6.92
N LYS A 183 -7.35 3.67 -7.05
CA LYS A 183 -7.30 5.10 -7.41
C LYS A 183 -7.59 5.27 -8.90
N GLY A 184 -7.13 4.34 -9.73
CA GLY A 184 -7.27 4.37 -11.18
C GLY A 184 -6.39 5.41 -11.85
N ALA A 185 -5.24 5.75 -11.24
CA ALA A 185 -4.34 6.77 -11.74
C ALA A 185 -3.10 6.15 -12.38
N ASP A 186 -2.58 6.77 -13.45
CA ASP A 186 -1.35 6.29 -14.09
C ASP A 186 -0.09 6.70 -13.32
N THR A 187 -0.18 7.77 -12.52
CA THR A 187 0.94 8.25 -11.71
C THR A 187 0.48 8.73 -10.32
N ILE A 188 1.39 8.67 -9.35
CA ILE A 188 1.30 9.39 -8.07
C ILE A 188 2.54 10.26 -7.94
N SER A 189 2.35 11.57 -7.75
CA SER A 189 3.46 12.52 -7.61
C SER A 189 4.48 12.44 -8.76
N ASN A 190 4.01 12.25 -10.00
CA ASN A 190 4.81 12.02 -11.22
C ASN A 190 5.65 10.73 -11.22
N VAL A 191 5.34 9.76 -10.36
CA VAL A 191 5.92 8.41 -10.38
C VAL A 191 4.88 7.45 -10.95
N PRO A 192 5.20 6.66 -11.99
CA PRO A 192 4.27 5.71 -12.60
C PRO A 192 3.80 4.65 -11.62
N ILE A 193 2.53 4.26 -11.73
CA ILE A 193 1.96 3.13 -11.01
C ILE A 193 1.89 1.92 -11.95
N GLN A 194 2.41 0.79 -11.50
CA GLN A 194 2.19 -0.51 -12.11
C GLN A 194 1.29 -1.34 -11.19
N SER A 195 0.15 -1.79 -11.73
CA SER A 195 -0.82 -2.59 -10.98
C SER A 195 -1.29 -3.79 -11.78
N LEU A 196 -1.34 -4.98 -11.16
CA LEU A 196 -1.89 -6.17 -11.82
C LEU A 196 -3.40 -6.08 -12.05
N VAL A 197 -4.12 -5.41 -11.14
CA VAL A 197 -5.56 -5.20 -11.24
C VAL A 197 -5.87 -3.73 -11.00
N ARG A 198 -6.58 -3.10 -11.94
CA ARG A 198 -7.10 -1.73 -11.78
C ARG A 198 -8.62 -1.76 -11.62
N ILE A 199 -9.11 -1.05 -10.61
CA ILE A 199 -10.55 -0.85 -10.40
C ILE A 199 -10.98 0.42 -11.11
N VAL A 200 -11.89 0.28 -12.08
CA VAL A 200 -12.49 1.41 -12.80
C VAL A 200 -13.93 1.57 -12.34
N ARG A 201 -14.28 2.76 -11.88
CA ARG A 201 -15.66 3.15 -11.55
C ARG A 201 -16.34 3.69 -12.80
N LEU A 202 -17.57 3.27 -13.07
CA LEU A 202 -18.37 3.69 -14.23
C LEU A 202 -19.43 4.75 -13.88
N ASP A 203 -19.49 5.18 -12.63
CA ASP A 203 -20.51 6.07 -12.08
C ASP A 203 -20.11 7.54 -12.02
#